data_AF-A0A1V9YHG2-F1
#
_entry.id   AF-A0A1V9YHG2-F1
#
_cell.length_a   1.000
_cell.length_b   1.000
_cell.length_c   1.000
_cell.angle_alpha   90.00
_cell.angle_beta   90.00
_cell.angle_gamma   90.00
#
_symmetry.space_group_name_H-M   'P 1'
#
loop_
_entity.id
_entity.type
_entity.pdbx_description
1 polymer ?
#
loop_
_entity_poly.entity_id
_entity_poly.type
_entity_poly.pdbx_seq_one_letter_code
_entity_poly.pdbx_strand_id
1 'polypeptide(L)'
;MLKYLRDRRTINRRWLRGQTTRLGGGGPAIVASRIRGNSSRKKTRTSDEIEAAIRAVPHDDRQTMRSLAARTCIPMTTLHRHKANDPKFSPRSN
;
A
#
# COMPACT_ATOMS: atom_id res chain seq x y z
N MET A 1 -19.86 -30.21 22.26
CA MET A 1 -20.54 -29.22 21.40
C MET A 1 -19.60 -28.04 21.09
N LEU A 2 -18.81 -28.13 20.02
CA LEU A 2 -18.01 -27.00 19.54
C LEU A 2 -18.90 -26.17 18.60
N LYS A 3 -19.54 -25.13 19.15
CA LYS A 3 -20.58 -24.35 18.47
C LYS A 3 -20.04 -23.42 17.36
N TYR A 4 -18.75 -23.49 17.03
CA TYR A 4 -18.09 -22.60 16.06
C TYR A 4 -17.01 -23.36 15.27
N LEU A 5 -17.02 -23.24 13.94
CA LEU A 5 -16.07 -23.83 12.98
C LEU A 5 -14.67 -23.16 13.04
N ARG A 6 -14.19 -22.79 14.23
CA ARG A 6 -12.92 -22.05 14.41
C ARG A 6 -12.23 -22.44 15.70
N ASP A 7 -10.90 -22.36 15.71
CA ASP A 7 -10.11 -22.69 16.88
C ASP A 7 -10.33 -21.68 18.03
N ARG A 8 -10.13 -22.17 19.27
CA ARG A 8 -10.39 -21.39 20.49
C ARG A 8 -9.50 -20.15 20.63
N ARG A 9 -8.24 -20.18 20.16
CA ARG A 9 -7.35 -19.00 20.21
C ARG A 9 -7.90 -17.89 19.33
N THR A 10 -8.42 -18.28 18.17
CA THR A 10 -9.01 -17.34 17.23
C THR A 10 -10.32 -16.72 17.72
N ILE A 11 -11.16 -17.51 18.42
CA ILE A 11 -12.36 -17.00 19.09
C ILE A 11 -11.97 -15.98 20.16
N ASN A 12 -11.01 -16.31 21.04
CA ASN A 12 -10.53 -15.41 22.09
C ASN A 12 -9.94 -14.11 21.53
N ARG A 13 -9.14 -14.20 20.46
CA ARG A 13 -8.54 -13.02 19.80
C ARG A 13 -9.60 -12.07 19.25
N ARG A 14 -10.68 -12.61 18.65
CA ARG A 14 -11.81 -11.81 18.16
C ARG A 14 -12.57 -11.15 19.31
N TRP A 15 -12.81 -11.90 20.39
CA TRP A 15 -13.48 -11.41 21.60
C TRP A 15 -12.73 -10.23 22.25
N LEU A 16 -11.44 -10.41 22.55
CA LEU A 16 -10.61 -9.36 23.16
C LEU A 16 -10.57 -8.10 22.30
N ARG A 17 -10.46 -8.24 20.97
CA ARG A 17 -10.50 -7.09 20.06
C ARG A 17 -11.82 -6.32 20.15
N GLY A 18 -12.94 -7.03 20.16
CA GLY A 18 -14.26 -6.41 20.32
C GLY A 18 -14.37 -5.61 21.62
N GLN A 19 -13.85 -6.17 22.72
CA GLN A 19 -13.79 -5.49 24.02
C GLN A 19 -12.93 -4.22 23.97
N THR A 20 -11.72 -4.27 23.38
CA THR A 20 -10.86 -3.09 23.25
C THR A 20 -11.50 -1.99 22.41
N THR A 21 -12.20 -2.33 21.32
CA THR A 21 -12.90 -1.33 20.50
C THR A 21 -14.05 -0.66 21.24
N ARG A 22 -14.73 -1.40 22.12
CA ARG A 22 -15.85 -0.88 22.93
C ARG A 22 -15.36 0.05 24.05
N LEU A 23 -14.20 -0.25 24.64
CA LEU A 23 -13.57 0.58 25.68
C LEU A 23 -13.04 1.92 25.14
N GLY A 24 -12.73 2.01 23.83
CA GLY A 24 -12.18 3.20 23.20
C GLY A 24 -13.18 4.28 22.78
N GLY A 25 -14.49 4.10 23.01
CA GLY A 25 -15.50 5.15 22.79
C GLY A 25 -16.72 4.69 21.98
N GLY A 26 -17.75 4.23 22.70
CA GLY A 26 -19.19 4.43 22.38
C GLY A 26 -19.84 3.75 21.17
N GLY A 27 -19.09 3.10 20.28
CA GLY A 27 -19.63 2.46 19.06
C GLY A 27 -19.83 0.93 19.15
N PRO A 28 -20.46 0.30 18.15
CA PRO A 28 -20.54 -1.16 18.05
C PRO A 28 -19.16 -1.80 17.99
N ALA A 29 -19.01 -2.98 18.60
CA ALA A 29 -17.74 -3.70 18.63
C ALA A 29 -17.28 -4.11 17.22
N ILE A 30 -16.08 -3.70 16.81
CA ILE A 30 -15.54 -3.99 15.48
C ILE A 30 -14.68 -5.25 15.54
N VAL A 31 -15.25 -6.39 15.13
CA VAL A 31 -14.62 -7.72 15.23
C VAL A 31 -13.99 -8.20 13.90
N ALA A 32 -14.10 -7.40 12.83
CA ALA A 32 -13.54 -7.75 11.53
C ALA A 32 -12.03 -8.05 11.63
N SER A 33 -11.60 -9.14 10.99
CA SER A 33 -10.17 -9.42 10.81
C SER A 33 -9.62 -8.48 9.76
N ARG A 34 -9.37 -7.23 10.15
CA ARG A 34 -8.46 -6.36 9.39
C ARG A 34 -7.15 -7.10 9.26
N ILE A 35 -6.70 -7.33 8.03
CA ILE A 35 -5.34 -7.78 7.81
C ILE A 35 -4.46 -6.65 8.32
N ARG A 36 -3.73 -6.91 9.41
CA ARG A 36 -2.89 -5.93 10.09
C ARG A 36 -1.44 -6.17 9.69
N GLY A 37 -0.68 -5.10 9.54
CA GLY A 37 0.76 -5.13 9.29
C GLY A 37 1.11 -5.16 7.80
N ASN A 38 2.17 -5.87 7.47
CA ASN A 38 2.72 -6.03 6.12
C ASN A 38 1.86 -6.94 5.24
N SER A 39 0.60 -6.57 5.03
CA SER A 39 -0.32 -7.31 4.19
C SER A 39 -0.53 -6.59 2.88
N SER A 40 0.29 -6.95 1.91
CA SER A 40 0.17 -6.64 0.48
C SER A 40 1.47 -7.08 -0.20
N ARG A 41 1.50 -7.02 -1.53
CA ARG A 41 2.75 -7.16 -2.27
C ARG A 41 3.69 -6.02 -1.87
N LYS A 42 4.90 -6.37 -1.43
CA LYS A 42 5.99 -5.42 -1.18
C LYS A 42 6.33 -4.65 -2.45
N LYS A 43 6.71 -3.37 -2.31
CA LYS A 43 7.24 -2.60 -3.43
C LYS A 43 8.55 -3.25 -3.88
N THR A 44 8.62 -3.61 -5.17
CA THR A 44 9.81 -4.21 -5.77
C THR A 44 10.93 -3.20 -6.00
N ARG A 45 10.59 -1.92 -6.17
CA ARG A 45 11.55 -0.84 -6.41
C ARG A 45 11.42 0.27 -5.37
N THR A 46 12.54 0.85 -4.98
CA THR A 46 12.61 2.07 -4.15
C THR A 46 12.30 3.32 -4.98
N SER A 47 12.11 4.47 -4.33
CA SER A 47 11.92 5.75 -5.05
C SER A 47 13.18 6.10 -5.85
N ASP A 48 14.35 5.94 -5.23
CA ASP A 48 15.65 6.29 -5.82
C ASP A 48 15.98 5.43 -7.04
N GLU A 49 15.65 4.14 -7.00
CA GLU A 49 15.81 3.23 -8.14
C GLU A 49 14.93 3.65 -9.33
N ILE A 50 13.69 4.09 -9.05
CA ILE A 50 12.79 4.59 -10.08
C ILE A 50 13.34 5.89 -10.67
N GLU A 51 13.82 6.81 -9.83
CA GLU A 51 14.43 8.06 -10.31
C GLU A 51 15.69 7.81 -11.13
N ALA A 52 16.59 6.93 -10.69
CA ALA A 52 17.80 6.58 -11.41
C ALA A 52 17.47 6.00 -12.79
N ALA A 53 16.47 5.11 -12.87
CA ALA A 53 16.00 4.56 -14.14
C ALA A 53 15.43 5.64 -15.06
N ILE A 54 14.63 6.58 -14.53
CA ILE A 54 14.09 7.70 -15.33
C ILE A 54 15.22 8.63 -15.81
N ARG A 55 16.20 8.93 -14.97
CA ARG A 55 17.34 9.80 -15.32
C ARG A 55 18.26 9.18 -16.37
N ALA A 56 18.36 7.86 -16.42
CA ALA A 56 19.15 7.15 -17.43
C ALA A 56 18.55 7.23 -18.85
N VAL A 57 17.24 7.48 -18.99
CA VAL A 57 16.57 7.60 -20.29
C VAL A 57 16.85 8.99 -20.89
N PRO A 58 17.23 9.14 -22.17
CA PRO A 58 17.36 10.46 -22.83
C PRO A 58 16.08 11.30 -22.73
N HIS A 59 16.18 12.63 -22.65
CA HIS A 59 15.01 13.49 -22.39
C HIS A 59 13.92 13.35 -23.47
N ASP A 60 14.33 13.23 -24.74
CA ASP A 60 13.43 13.06 -25.89
C ASP A 60 12.58 11.80 -25.81
N ASP A 61 13.04 10.79 -25.07
CA ASP A 61 12.34 9.52 -24.88
C ASP A 61 11.39 9.54 -23.67
N ARG A 62 11.42 10.59 -22.84
CA ARG A 62 10.58 10.74 -21.63
C ARG A 62 9.22 11.39 -21.89
N GLN A 63 8.90 11.69 -23.16
CA GLN A 63 7.74 12.50 -23.58
C GLN A 63 6.40 11.94 -23.09
N THR A 64 6.23 10.62 -23.17
CA THR A 64 4.99 9.97 -22.73
C THR A 64 5.27 8.92 -21.67
N MET A 65 4.33 8.74 -20.75
CA MET A 65 4.41 7.68 -19.74
C MET A 65 4.54 6.28 -20.35
N ARG A 66 3.97 6.09 -21.56
CA ARG A 66 4.09 4.84 -22.32
C ARG A 66 5.51 4.62 -22.84
N SER A 67 6.12 5.64 -23.44
CA SER A 67 7.52 5.60 -23.88
C SER A 67 8.45 5.38 -22.68
N LEU A 68 8.26 6.14 -21.59
CA LEU A 68 9.06 6.02 -20.39
C LEU A 68 8.97 4.61 -19.77
N ALA A 69 7.76 4.02 -19.72
CA ALA A 69 7.58 2.66 -19.24
C ALA A 69 8.29 1.61 -20.11
N ALA A 70 8.24 1.77 -21.43
CA ALA A 70 8.93 0.90 -22.37
C ALA A 70 10.46 1.00 -22.22
N ARG A 71 10.99 2.21 -22.05
CA ARG A 71 12.44 2.46 -21.92
C ARG A 71 13.01 2.05 -20.56
N THR A 72 12.24 2.20 -19.47
CA THR A 72 12.69 1.87 -18.10
C THR A 72 12.36 0.44 -17.67
N CYS A 73 11.54 -0.28 -18.43
CA CYS A 73 10.94 -1.56 -18.03
C CYS A 73 10.18 -1.47 -16.68
N ILE A 74 9.66 -0.28 -16.35
CA ILE A 74 8.84 -0.04 -15.16
C ILE A 74 7.40 0.13 -15.62
N PRO A 75 6.44 -0.64 -15.06
CA PRO A 75 5.03 -0.51 -15.46
C PRO A 75 4.51 0.92 -15.28
N MET A 76 3.72 1.41 -16.24
CA MET A 76 3.11 2.75 -16.20
C MET A 76 2.41 3.03 -14.86
N THR A 77 1.68 2.05 -14.33
CA THR A 77 0.97 2.18 -13.04
C THR A 77 1.91 2.45 -11.87
N THR A 78 3.13 1.91 -11.91
CA THR A 78 4.17 2.15 -10.90
C THR A 78 4.76 3.54 -11.03
N LEU A 79 5.02 4.00 -12.26
CA LEU A 79 5.50 5.36 -12.51
C LEU A 79 4.47 6.42 -12.10
N HIS A 80 3.18 6.23 -12.44
CA HIS A 80 2.10 7.11 -11.98
C HIS A 80 1.99 7.15 -10.46
N ARG A 81 2.05 5.97 -9.81
CA ARG A 81 2.01 5.88 -8.35
C ARG A 81 3.23 6.53 -7.71
N HIS A 82 4.42 6.38 -8.29
CA HIS A 82 5.63 7.07 -7.81
C HIS A 82 5.42 8.58 -7.88
N LYS A 83 5.00 9.10 -9.03
CA LYS A 83 4.73 10.54 -9.23
C LYS A 83 3.67 11.08 -8.26
N ALA A 84 2.61 10.31 -7.98
CA ALA A 84 1.55 10.72 -7.07
C ALA A 84 1.94 10.69 -5.57
N ASN A 85 2.88 9.81 -5.19
CA ASN A 85 3.31 9.68 -3.79
C ASN A 85 4.54 10.51 -3.45
N ASP A 86 5.28 10.99 -4.46
CA ASP A 86 6.47 11.79 -4.24
C ASP A 86 6.07 13.27 -4.05
N PRO A 87 6.36 13.86 -2.88
CA PRO A 87 6.00 15.23 -2.57
C PRO A 87 6.66 16.26 -3.50
N LYS A 88 7.76 15.92 -4.18
CA LYS A 88 8.43 16.79 -5.17
C LYS A 88 7.57 17.07 -6.40
N PHE A 89 6.62 16.19 -6.73
CA PHE A 89 5.70 16.39 -7.84
C PHE A 89 4.32 16.85 -7.38
N SER A 90 4.20 17.26 -6.12
CA SER A 90 2.97 17.82 -5.58
C SER A 90 2.68 19.17 -6.25
N PRO A 91 1.41 19.49 -6.56
CA PRO A 91 1.06 20.83 -7.03
C PRO A 91 1.42 21.96 -6.07
N ARG A 92 1.78 21.63 -4.82
CA ARG A 92 2.14 22.57 -3.76
C ARG A 92 3.65 22.60 -3.45
N SER A 93 4.48 21.88 -4.20
CA SER A 93 5.95 21.96 -4.04
C SER A 93 6.47 23.17 -4.82
N ASN A 94 7.12 24.10 -4.12
CA ASN A 94 7.88 25.22 -4.70
C ASN A 94 9.20 24.73 -5.30
#